data_AF-A0A1C6UA28-F1
#
_entry.id   AF-A0A1C6UA28-F1
#
_cell.length_a   1.000
_cell.length_b   1.000
_cell.length_c   1.000
_cell.angle_alpha   90.00
_cell.angle_beta   90.00
_cell.angle_gamma   90.00
#
_symmetry.space_group_name_H-M   'P 1'
#
loop_
_entity.id
_entity.type
_entity.pdbx_description
1 polymer ?
#
loop_
_entity_poly.entity_id
_entity_poly.type
_entity_poly.pdbx_seq_one_letter_code
_entity_poly.pdbx_strand_id
1 'polypeptide(L)'
;MTDTAVQQRRPAYAVNVAAAAATLGLLAFAADFVGGVVGHVVVALTSSGFAWGLAAVLAGRYAETTRRAATGATGLLVLATALYYLLILLVSRRWSGATLEDGSSANMAGLRSVAVMTSVWLAGSLLAGPLLGLLGHAVRANTTRSAALAAGTACGLLSAEGWHAIVQAPPWHLLASGDSFLYGVAFGEIVRVVLPLAVLVWLVAAHRLGRAWPMLLAATVAAATAGTLLWYALGLVQGV
;
A
#
# COMPACT_ATOMS: atom_id res chain seq x y z
N MET A 1 24.17 26.30 20.88
CA MET A 1 24.70 25.69 19.63
C MET A 1 23.87 24.49 19.14
N THR A 2 22.67 24.26 19.67
CA THR A 2 21.81 23.09 19.38
C THR A 2 20.64 23.38 18.42
N ASP A 3 20.25 24.64 18.23
CA ASP A 3 19.07 24.99 17.41
C ASP A 3 19.29 24.87 15.90
N THR A 4 20.50 25.13 15.41
CA THR A 4 20.80 25.10 13.96
C THR A 4 20.75 23.68 13.37
N ALA A 5 21.23 22.67 14.12
CA ALA A 5 21.22 21.27 13.67
C ALA A 5 19.80 20.67 13.65
N VAL A 6 18.93 21.06 14.59
CA VAL A 6 17.53 20.62 14.64
C VAL A 6 16.72 21.24 13.50
N GLN A 7 17.08 22.45 13.07
CA GLN A 7 16.39 23.14 11.97
C GLN A 7 16.73 22.55 10.59
N GLN A 8 17.98 22.07 10.39
CA GLN A 8 18.41 21.44 9.13
C GLN A 8 17.81 20.05 8.85
N ARG A 9 17.46 19.26 9.88
CA ARG A 9 16.87 17.92 9.68
C ARG A 9 15.41 17.94 9.24
N ARG A 10 14.67 19.00 9.57
CA ARG A 10 13.25 19.17 9.23
C ARG A 10 12.98 19.22 7.73
N PRO A 11 13.66 20.06 6.93
CA PRO A 11 13.42 20.11 5.48
C PRO A 11 13.79 18.79 4.80
N ALA A 12 14.88 18.12 5.23
CA ALA A 12 15.30 16.87 4.62
C ALA A 12 14.22 15.76 4.73
N TYR A 13 13.57 15.61 5.89
CA TYR A 13 12.48 14.64 6.04
C TYR A 13 11.30 14.93 5.12
N ALA A 14 10.82 16.19 5.10
CA ALA A 14 9.68 16.57 4.27
C ALA A 14 9.96 16.39 2.78
N VAL A 15 11.16 16.76 2.33
CA VAL A 15 11.61 16.56 0.94
C VAL A 15 11.66 15.09 0.59
N ASN A 16 12.22 14.24 1.46
CA ASN A 16 12.28 12.79 1.22
C ASN A 16 10.89 12.16 1.15
N VAL A 17 9.96 12.59 2.02
CA VAL A 17 8.56 12.14 2.01
C VAL A 17 7.87 12.55 0.72
N ALA A 18 8.03 13.81 0.29
CA ALA A 18 7.45 14.30 -0.95
C ALA A 18 8.03 13.60 -2.19
N ALA A 19 9.35 13.39 -2.22
CA ALA A 19 10.02 12.66 -3.29
C ALA A 19 9.52 11.22 -3.38
N ALA A 20 9.45 10.50 -2.24
CA ALA A 20 8.91 9.14 -2.20
C ALA A 20 7.46 9.07 -2.69
N ALA A 21 6.61 10.03 -2.28
CA ALA A 21 5.23 10.12 -2.74
C ALA A 21 5.14 10.33 -4.26
N ALA A 22 5.96 11.23 -4.81
CA ALA A 22 6.02 11.49 -6.24
C ALA A 22 6.50 10.26 -7.02
N THR A 23 7.56 9.61 -6.56
CA THR A 23 8.07 8.37 -7.16
C THR A 23 7.01 7.27 -7.13
N LEU A 24 6.30 7.07 -6.02
CA LEU A 24 5.23 6.07 -5.93
C LEU A 24 4.07 6.36 -6.89
N GLY A 25 3.58 7.61 -6.91
CA GLY A 25 2.50 8.00 -7.82
C GLY A 25 2.87 7.81 -9.29
N LEU A 26 4.10 8.16 -9.67
CA LEU A 26 4.62 7.96 -11.02
C LEU A 26 4.80 6.48 -11.37
N LEU A 27 5.34 5.67 -10.45
CA LEU A 27 5.53 4.24 -10.68
C LEU A 27 4.21 3.47 -10.76
N ALA A 28 3.22 3.83 -9.93
CA ALA A 28 1.87 3.28 -10.02
C ALA A 28 1.24 3.62 -11.38
N PHE A 29 1.39 4.86 -11.84
CA PHE A 29 0.92 5.28 -13.16
C PHE A 29 1.68 4.62 -14.31
N ALA A 30 2.98 4.37 -14.18
CA ALA A 30 3.75 3.69 -15.21
C ALA A 30 3.37 2.20 -15.33
N ALA A 31 3.06 1.56 -14.20
CA ALA A 31 2.66 0.15 -14.14
C ALA A 31 1.42 -0.15 -14.98
N ASP A 32 0.51 0.82 -15.06
CA ASP A 32 -0.73 0.79 -15.83
C ASP A 32 -0.52 0.62 -17.36
N PHE A 33 0.70 0.81 -17.85
CA PHE A 33 1.07 0.63 -19.27
C PHE A 33 1.88 -0.64 -19.52
N VAL A 34 2.21 -1.40 -18.48
CA VAL A 34 2.97 -2.66 -18.61
C VAL A 34 2.00 -3.80 -18.81
N GLY A 35 2.03 -4.42 -19.98
CA GLY A 35 1.18 -5.56 -20.32
C GLY A 35 1.73 -6.91 -19.84
N GLY A 36 0.85 -7.92 -19.84
CA GLY A 36 1.21 -9.33 -19.61
C GLY A 36 1.67 -9.64 -18.18
N VAL A 37 2.39 -10.76 -18.03
CA VAL A 37 2.87 -11.27 -16.74
C VAL A 37 3.73 -10.25 -15.98
N VAL A 38 4.60 -9.54 -16.71
CA VAL A 38 5.46 -8.50 -16.12
C VAL A 38 4.61 -7.36 -15.56
N GLY A 39 3.51 -7.01 -16.23
CA GLY A 39 2.54 -6.03 -15.75
C GLY A 39 1.98 -6.36 -14.38
N HIS A 40 1.53 -7.59 -14.16
CA HIS A 40 1.00 -8.02 -12.86
C HIS A 40 2.02 -7.90 -11.73
N VAL A 41 3.29 -8.27 -12.00
CA VAL A 41 4.38 -8.12 -11.02
C VAL A 41 4.66 -6.65 -10.75
N VAL A 42 4.77 -5.82 -11.78
CA VAL A 42 5.03 -4.38 -11.63
C VAL A 42 3.90 -3.72 -10.84
N VAL A 43 2.64 -4.00 -11.17
CA VAL A 43 1.46 -3.53 -10.43
C VAL A 43 1.50 -3.99 -8.98
N ALA A 44 1.82 -5.26 -8.71
CA ALA A 44 1.97 -5.76 -7.35
C ALA A 44 3.09 -5.03 -6.56
N LEU A 45 4.14 -4.57 -7.23
CA LEU A 45 5.28 -3.89 -6.60
C LEU A 45 5.11 -2.38 -6.45
N THR A 46 4.32 -1.72 -7.31
CA THR A 46 4.24 -0.25 -7.36
C THR A 46 2.83 0.30 -7.12
N SER A 47 1.80 -0.49 -7.39
CA SER A 47 0.38 -0.10 -7.34
C SER A 47 -0.44 -1.04 -6.45
N SER A 48 0.19 -1.57 -5.40
CA SER A 48 -0.48 -2.37 -4.38
C SER A 48 -0.65 -1.58 -3.09
N GLY A 49 -1.67 -1.94 -2.30
CA GLY A 49 -1.81 -1.43 -0.94
C GLY A 49 -0.56 -1.72 -0.11
N PHE A 50 0.14 -2.81 -0.42
CA PHE A 50 1.44 -3.15 0.16
C PHE A 50 2.51 -2.05 -0.07
N ALA A 51 2.79 -1.66 -1.32
CA ALA A 51 3.90 -0.75 -1.62
C ALA A 51 3.69 0.63 -0.99
N TRP A 52 2.46 1.12 -1.08
CA TRP A 52 2.04 2.40 -0.52
C TRP A 52 2.05 2.36 1.01
N GLY A 53 1.51 1.29 1.59
CA GLY A 53 1.49 1.11 3.02
C GLY A 53 2.89 0.92 3.62
N LEU A 54 3.79 0.21 2.94
CA LEU A 54 5.18 0.06 3.35
C LEU A 54 5.88 1.42 3.38
N ALA A 55 5.69 2.24 2.34
CA ALA A 55 6.27 3.58 2.31
C ALA A 55 5.76 4.46 3.46
N ALA A 56 4.47 4.37 3.80
CA ALA A 56 3.89 5.04 4.95
C ALA A 56 4.51 4.56 6.29
N VAL A 57 4.71 3.25 6.46
CA VAL A 57 5.39 2.67 7.63
C VAL A 57 6.85 3.16 7.71
N LEU A 58 7.57 3.17 6.58
CA LEU A 58 8.95 3.65 6.53
C LEU A 58 9.05 5.14 6.85
N ALA A 59 8.17 5.97 6.30
CA ALA A 59 8.08 7.40 6.64
C ALA A 59 7.88 7.59 8.15
N GLY A 60 6.93 6.85 8.74
CA GLY A 60 6.69 6.84 10.18
C GLY A 60 7.90 6.41 11.01
N ARG A 61 8.60 5.36 10.56
CA ARG A 61 9.81 4.84 11.20
C ARG A 61 10.93 5.88 11.23
N TYR A 62 11.14 6.63 10.15
CA TYR A 62 12.19 7.64 10.09
C TYR A 62 11.82 8.97 10.78
N ALA A 63 10.55 9.18 11.13
CA ALA A 63 10.10 10.39 11.80
C ALA A 63 10.64 10.53 13.24
N GLU A 64 11.08 11.73 13.59
CA GLU A 64 11.58 12.05 14.94
C GLU A 64 10.50 12.00 16.02
N THR A 65 9.27 12.36 15.68
CA THR A 65 8.13 12.46 16.62
C THR A 65 6.91 11.72 16.10
N THR A 66 6.03 11.30 17.01
CA THR A 66 4.74 10.65 16.71
C THR A 66 3.88 11.50 15.77
N ARG A 67 3.79 12.81 16.04
CA ARG A 67 3.04 13.74 15.19
C ARG A 67 3.59 13.77 13.76
N ARG A 68 4.92 13.84 13.58
CA ARG A 68 5.54 13.82 12.24
C ARG A 68 5.40 12.48 11.54
N ALA A 69 5.37 11.38 12.30
CA ALA A 69 5.13 10.07 11.76
C ALA A 69 3.74 9.99 11.13
N ALA A 70 2.72 10.40 11.88
CA ALA A 70 1.34 10.42 11.40
C ALA A 70 1.16 11.39 10.22
N THR A 71 1.59 12.64 10.36
CA THR A 71 1.39 13.65 9.28
C THR A 71 2.23 13.35 8.04
N GLY A 72 3.46 12.85 8.20
CA GLY A 72 4.33 12.52 7.07
C GLY A 72 3.83 11.32 6.28
N ALA A 73 3.42 10.25 6.96
CA ALA A 73 2.82 9.08 6.31
C ALA A 73 1.48 9.43 5.63
N THR A 74 0.64 10.23 6.27
CA THR A 74 -0.62 10.72 5.66
C THR A 74 -0.35 11.58 4.43
N GLY A 75 0.56 12.56 4.56
CA GLY A 75 0.94 13.42 3.45
C GLY A 75 1.53 12.64 2.27
N LEU A 76 2.33 11.60 2.56
CA LEU A 76 2.86 10.69 1.54
C LEU A 76 1.74 10.01 0.74
N LEU A 77 0.79 9.37 1.44
CA LEU A 77 -0.29 8.63 0.78
C LEU A 77 -1.24 9.56 0.03
N VAL A 78 -1.61 10.70 0.61
CA VAL A 78 -2.46 11.70 -0.04
C VAL A 78 -1.79 12.26 -1.30
N LEU A 79 -0.51 12.63 -1.22
CA LEU A 79 0.22 13.19 -2.36
C LEU A 79 0.43 12.13 -3.46
N ALA A 80 0.79 10.90 -3.10
CA ALA A 80 0.92 9.81 -4.06
C ALA A 80 -0.42 9.53 -4.77
N THR A 81 -1.54 9.49 -4.01
CA THR A 81 -2.90 9.28 -4.53
C THR A 81 -3.26 10.39 -5.50
N ALA A 82 -3.08 11.64 -5.06
CA ALA A 82 -3.40 12.81 -5.87
C ALA A 82 -2.60 12.83 -7.17
N LEU A 83 -1.29 12.55 -7.12
CA LEU A 83 -0.44 12.51 -8.30
C LEU A 83 -0.85 11.39 -9.26
N TYR A 84 -1.09 10.18 -8.76
CA TYR A 84 -1.55 9.06 -9.57
C TYR A 84 -2.85 9.38 -10.32
N TYR A 85 -3.88 9.86 -9.60
CA TYR A 85 -5.16 10.20 -10.22
C TYR A 85 -5.08 11.44 -11.12
N LEU A 86 -4.23 12.41 -10.81
CA LEU A 86 -3.97 13.56 -11.68
C LEU A 86 -3.34 13.11 -13.01
N LEU A 87 -2.42 12.15 -12.99
CA LEU A 87 -1.83 11.59 -14.20
C LEU A 87 -2.86 10.80 -15.03
N ILE A 88 -3.76 10.07 -14.38
CA ILE A 88 -4.90 9.43 -15.07
C ILE A 88 -5.78 10.48 -15.76
N LEU A 89 -6.11 11.57 -15.05
CA LEU A 89 -6.96 12.65 -15.57
C LEU A 89 -6.31 13.39 -16.74
N LEU A 90 -5.05 13.78 -16.61
CA LEU A 90 -4.37 14.69 -17.54
C LEU A 90 -3.68 13.95 -18.70
N VAL A 91 -3.03 12.81 -18.41
CA VAL A 91 -2.17 12.11 -19.35
C VAL A 91 -2.90 10.94 -19.99
N SER A 92 -3.36 9.98 -19.19
CA SER A 92 -3.96 8.76 -19.75
C SER A 92 -5.33 9.00 -20.36
N ARG A 93 -6.06 10.03 -19.90
CA ARG A 93 -7.42 10.37 -20.34
C ARG A 93 -8.36 9.17 -20.47
N ARG A 94 -8.21 8.16 -19.60
CA ARG A 94 -9.03 6.94 -19.55
C ARG A 94 -10.53 7.22 -19.41
N TRP A 95 -10.87 8.41 -18.93
CA TRP A 95 -12.24 8.90 -18.83
C TRP A 95 -12.84 9.33 -20.17
N SER A 96 -12.04 9.52 -21.23
CA SER A 96 -12.48 10.09 -22.50
C SER A 96 -12.44 9.08 -23.65
N GLY A 97 -13.39 9.19 -24.59
CA GLY A 97 -13.31 8.50 -25.89
C GLY A 97 -14.18 7.24 -26.03
N ALA A 98 -14.94 6.87 -25.00
CA ALA A 98 -15.94 5.80 -25.11
C ALA A 98 -17.31 6.38 -25.49
N THR A 99 -18.04 5.68 -26.36
CA THR A 99 -19.43 5.97 -26.73
C THR A 99 -20.37 4.95 -26.10
N LEU A 100 -21.52 5.42 -25.62
CA LEU A 100 -22.61 4.58 -25.12
C LEU A 100 -23.37 3.95 -26.31
N GLU A 101 -24.21 2.95 -26.04
CA GLU A 101 -25.02 2.26 -27.07
C GLU A 101 -25.98 3.21 -27.81
N ASP A 102 -26.35 4.33 -27.19
CA ASP A 102 -27.18 5.40 -27.76
C ASP A 102 -26.38 6.43 -28.59
N GLY A 103 -25.07 6.23 -28.74
CA GLY A 103 -24.15 7.12 -29.46
C GLY A 103 -23.70 8.35 -28.67
N SER A 104 -24.14 8.52 -27.42
CA SER A 104 -23.70 9.63 -26.56
C SER A 104 -22.32 9.36 -25.95
N SER A 105 -21.60 10.41 -25.53
CA SER A 105 -20.25 10.25 -24.95
C SER A 105 -20.31 9.70 -23.52
N ALA A 106 -19.57 8.63 -23.22
CA ALA A 106 -19.43 8.09 -21.87
C ALA A 106 -18.51 8.92 -20.96
N ASN A 107 -18.05 10.10 -21.42
CA ASN A 107 -17.04 10.91 -20.75
C ASN A 107 -17.43 11.32 -19.32
N MET A 108 -18.71 11.67 -19.11
CA MET A 108 -19.19 12.07 -17.79
C MET A 108 -19.20 10.89 -16.81
N ALA A 109 -19.57 9.70 -17.28
CA ALA A 109 -19.51 8.48 -16.47
C ALA A 109 -18.06 8.12 -16.11
N GLY A 110 -17.13 8.25 -17.06
CA GLY A 110 -15.70 8.08 -16.84
C GLY A 110 -15.14 9.04 -15.80
N LEU A 111 -15.43 10.34 -15.93
CA LEU A 111 -15.00 11.37 -14.96
C LEU A 111 -15.59 11.13 -13.58
N ARG A 112 -16.87 10.78 -13.50
CA ARG A 112 -17.53 10.43 -12.23
C ARG A 112 -16.85 9.23 -11.57
N SER A 113 -16.54 8.18 -12.32
CA SER A 113 -15.84 7.00 -11.82
C SER A 113 -14.46 7.37 -11.24
N VAL A 114 -13.68 8.17 -11.98
CA VAL A 114 -12.38 8.65 -11.51
C VAL A 114 -12.52 9.49 -10.24
N ALA A 115 -13.51 10.38 -10.17
CA ALA A 115 -13.76 11.20 -9.00
C ALA A 115 -14.12 10.35 -7.77
N VAL A 116 -15.05 9.39 -7.92
CA VAL A 116 -15.45 8.48 -6.83
C VAL A 116 -14.26 7.68 -6.33
N MET A 117 -13.49 7.07 -7.24
CA MET A 117 -12.31 6.30 -6.86
C MET A 117 -11.26 7.18 -6.17
N THR A 118 -11.01 8.38 -6.69
CA THR A 118 -10.10 9.35 -6.05
C THR A 118 -10.56 9.67 -4.62
N SER A 119 -11.85 9.93 -4.41
CA SER A 119 -12.40 10.19 -3.07
C SER A 119 -12.24 9.00 -2.12
N VAL A 120 -12.50 7.78 -2.59
CA VAL A 120 -12.33 6.56 -1.78
C VAL A 120 -10.88 6.38 -1.36
N TRP A 121 -9.93 6.52 -2.29
CA TRP A 121 -8.51 6.34 -1.98
C TRP A 121 -7.93 7.48 -1.15
N LEU A 122 -8.42 8.71 -1.30
CA LEU A 122 -8.06 9.82 -0.41
C LEU A 122 -8.58 9.59 1.01
N ALA A 123 -9.84 9.15 1.17
CA ALA A 123 -10.39 8.79 2.48
C ALA A 123 -9.59 7.65 3.12
N GLY A 124 -9.29 6.60 2.34
CA GLY A 124 -8.41 5.51 2.77
C GLY A 124 -7.03 6.00 3.21
N SER A 125 -6.42 6.93 2.46
CA SER A 125 -5.13 7.55 2.80
C SER A 125 -5.16 8.34 4.11
N LEU A 126 -6.25 9.06 4.37
CA LEU A 126 -6.45 9.83 5.61
C LEU A 126 -6.62 8.94 6.84
N LEU A 127 -7.17 7.73 6.67
CA LEU A 127 -7.34 6.75 7.74
C LEU A 127 -6.08 5.89 7.94
N ALA A 128 -5.54 5.33 6.86
CA ALA A 128 -4.39 4.43 6.88
C ALA A 128 -3.08 5.17 7.19
N GLY A 129 -2.92 6.40 6.71
CA GLY A 129 -1.70 7.20 6.88
C GLY A 129 -1.27 7.36 8.35
N PRO A 130 -2.13 7.88 9.24
CA PRO A 130 -1.80 8.01 10.65
C PRO A 130 -1.51 6.66 11.30
N LEU A 131 -2.32 5.63 11.03
CA LEU A 131 -2.16 4.30 11.61
C LEU A 131 -0.80 3.69 11.23
N LEU A 132 -0.47 3.65 9.94
CA LEU A 132 0.78 3.09 9.43
C LEU A 132 2.00 3.90 9.86
N GLY A 133 1.88 5.24 9.87
CA GLY A 133 2.93 6.12 10.37
C GLY A 133 3.23 5.88 11.86
N LEU A 134 2.19 5.74 12.69
CA LEU A 134 2.35 5.45 14.12
C LEU A 134 2.93 4.05 14.36
N LEU A 135 2.53 3.04 13.60
CA LEU A 135 3.12 1.70 13.66
C LEU A 135 4.63 1.75 13.32
N GLY A 136 5.00 2.43 12.24
CA GLY A 136 6.41 2.63 11.87
C GLY A 136 7.23 3.31 12.96
N HIS A 137 6.68 4.37 13.55
CA HIS A 137 7.33 5.08 14.66
C HIS A 137 7.46 4.18 15.91
N ALA A 138 6.42 3.42 16.25
CA ALA A 138 6.41 2.49 17.37
C ALA A 138 7.47 1.39 17.22
N VAL A 139 7.69 0.88 16.00
CA VAL A 139 8.76 -0.09 15.71
C VAL A 139 10.15 0.48 16.04
N ARG A 140 10.38 1.78 15.83
CA ARG A 140 11.68 2.41 16.13
C ARG A 140 11.82 2.80 17.60
N ALA A 141 10.77 3.40 18.18
CA ALA A 141 10.87 4.17 19.42
C ALA A 141 10.49 3.40 20.69
N ASN A 142 9.79 2.27 20.59
CA ASN A 142 9.25 1.56 21.75
C ASN A 142 10.10 0.37 22.21
N THR A 143 9.67 -0.24 23.32
CA THR A 143 10.24 -1.49 23.85
C THR A 143 10.13 -2.65 22.85
N THR A 144 10.96 -3.68 23.00
CA THR A 144 10.97 -4.87 22.11
C THR A 144 9.60 -5.50 21.93
N ARG A 145 8.77 -5.58 22.99
CA ARG A 145 7.41 -6.16 22.90
C ARG A 145 6.48 -5.28 22.08
N SER A 146 6.45 -3.98 22.36
CA SER A 146 5.61 -3.02 21.62
C SER A 146 6.07 -2.87 20.17
N ALA A 147 7.38 -2.89 19.90
CA ALA A 147 7.93 -2.88 18.56
C ALA A 147 7.58 -4.16 17.79
N ALA A 148 7.63 -5.32 18.46
CA ALA A 148 7.20 -6.60 17.88
C ALA A 148 5.70 -6.61 17.52
N LEU A 149 4.84 -6.11 18.41
CA LEU A 149 3.40 -5.95 18.11
C LEU A 149 3.19 -4.99 16.94
N ALA A 150 3.82 -3.82 16.93
CA ALA A 150 3.67 -2.85 15.86
C ALA A 150 4.17 -3.38 14.50
N ALA A 151 5.33 -4.05 14.48
CA ALA A 151 5.85 -4.69 13.27
C ALA A 151 4.94 -5.82 12.79
N GLY A 152 4.46 -6.64 13.73
CA GLY A 152 3.54 -7.73 13.44
C GLY A 152 2.24 -7.23 12.83
N THR A 153 1.59 -6.25 13.47
CA THR A 153 0.36 -5.61 12.98
C THR A 153 0.57 -4.97 11.60
N ALA A 154 1.66 -4.22 11.40
CA ALA A 154 1.96 -3.61 10.12
C ALA A 154 2.10 -4.67 9.02
N CYS A 155 2.86 -5.75 9.25
CA CYS A 155 2.99 -6.84 8.28
C CYS A 155 1.66 -7.54 8.00
N GLY A 156 0.85 -7.78 9.04
CA GLY A 156 -0.46 -8.39 8.89
C GLY A 156 -1.38 -7.57 7.99
N LEU A 157 -1.51 -6.26 8.27
CA LEU A 157 -2.29 -5.33 7.45
C LEU A 157 -1.79 -5.27 6.00
N LEU A 158 -0.47 -5.23 5.80
CA LEU A 158 0.16 -5.14 4.49
C LEU A 158 0.02 -6.42 3.65
N SER A 159 -0.13 -7.58 4.29
CA SER A 159 -0.34 -8.87 3.61
C SER A 159 -1.82 -9.21 3.38
N ALA A 160 -2.75 -8.47 4.01
CA ALA A 160 -4.18 -8.79 4.01
C ALA A 160 -4.81 -8.85 2.60
N GLU A 161 -4.40 -7.95 1.70
CA GLU A 161 -4.85 -7.94 0.30
C GLU A 161 -4.43 -9.23 -0.44
N GLY A 162 -3.15 -9.62 -0.30
CA GLY A 162 -2.64 -10.84 -0.92
C GLY A 162 -3.31 -12.10 -0.35
N TRP A 163 -3.54 -12.16 0.96
CA TRP A 163 -4.31 -13.26 1.56
C TRP A 163 -5.74 -13.33 1.05
N HIS A 164 -6.42 -12.19 0.94
CA HIS A 164 -7.77 -12.13 0.39
C HIS A 164 -7.82 -12.67 -1.05
N ALA A 165 -6.88 -12.24 -1.89
CA ALA A 165 -6.78 -12.71 -3.27
C ALA A 165 -6.50 -14.21 -3.37
N ILE A 166 -5.59 -14.74 -2.54
CA ILE A 166 -5.32 -16.19 -2.48
C ILE A 166 -6.56 -16.98 -2.08
N VAL A 167 -7.38 -16.48 -1.14
CA VAL A 167 -8.60 -17.19 -0.74
C VAL A 167 -9.67 -17.13 -1.83
N GLN A 168 -9.81 -16.01 -2.53
CA GLN A 168 -10.78 -15.87 -3.64
C GLN A 168 -10.37 -16.68 -4.88
N ALA A 169 -9.09 -16.71 -5.20
CA ALA A 169 -8.56 -17.39 -6.37
C ALA A 169 -7.32 -18.23 -5.97
N PRO A 170 -7.53 -19.42 -5.41
CA PRO A 170 -6.42 -20.21 -4.90
C PRO A 170 -5.41 -20.56 -5.99
N PRO A 171 -4.11 -20.32 -5.76
CA PRO A 171 -3.11 -20.37 -6.82
C PRO A 171 -3.01 -21.77 -7.44
N TRP A 172 -3.24 -22.85 -6.69
CA TRP A 172 -3.20 -24.21 -7.24
C TRP A 172 -4.24 -24.46 -8.35
N HIS A 173 -5.40 -23.79 -8.32
CA HIS A 173 -6.37 -23.86 -9.43
C HIS A 173 -5.87 -23.12 -10.67
N LEU A 174 -5.19 -21.99 -10.48
CA LEU A 174 -4.59 -21.22 -11.56
C LEU A 174 -3.41 -21.96 -12.20
N LEU A 175 -2.56 -22.57 -11.38
CA LEU A 175 -1.41 -23.36 -11.84
C LEU A 175 -1.84 -24.64 -12.58
N ALA A 176 -2.96 -25.26 -12.18
CA ALA A 176 -3.48 -26.46 -12.83
C ALA A 176 -3.97 -26.24 -14.28
N SER A 177 -4.26 -25.00 -14.66
CA SER A 177 -4.77 -24.65 -15.99
C SER A 177 -3.73 -24.83 -17.12
N GLY A 178 -2.43 -24.76 -16.79
CA GLY A 178 -1.36 -24.75 -17.79
C GLY A 178 -1.22 -23.42 -18.57
N ASP A 179 -2.05 -22.41 -18.29
CA ASP A 179 -2.05 -21.12 -19.00
C ASP A 179 -0.97 -20.17 -18.44
N SER A 180 -0.05 -19.73 -19.29
CA SER A 180 1.04 -18.79 -18.96
C SER A 180 0.55 -17.46 -18.39
N PHE A 181 -0.66 -17.02 -18.77
CA PHE A 181 -1.31 -15.85 -18.19
C PHE A 181 -1.70 -16.09 -16.72
N LEU A 182 -2.34 -17.23 -16.44
CA LEU A 182 -2.76 -17.59 -15.08
C LEU A 182 -1.58 -17.85 -14.15
N TYR A 183 -0.45 -18.35 -14.67
CA TYR A 183 0.81 -18.39 -13.93
C TYR A 183 1.27 -17.00 -13.49
N GLY A 184 1.17 -16.00 -14.36
CA GLY A 184 1.55 -14.62 -14.03
C GLY A 184 0.67 -14.00 -12.94
N VAL A 185 -0.64 -14.26 -12.99
CA VAL A 185 -1.59 -13.84 -11.96
C VAL A 185 -1.25 -14.50 -10.62
N ALA A 186 -1.10 -15.82 -10.60
CA ALA A 186 -0.75 -16.56 -9.39
C ALA A 186 0.57 -16.08 -8.78
N PHE A 187 1.57 -15.81 -9.62
CA PHE A 187 2.85 -15.29 -9.16
C PHE A 187 2.73 -13.89 -8.56
N GLY A 188 1.94 -13.00 -9.17
CA GLY A 188 1.65 -11.66 -8.65
C GLY A 188 1.04 -11.71 -7.24
N GLU A 189 0.08 -12.61 -7.01
CA GLU A 189 -0.56 -12.76 -5.69
C GLU A 189 0.39 -13.34 -4.63
N ILE A 190 1.24 -14.30 -5.02
CA ILE A 190 2.28 -14.84 -4.13
C ILE A 190 3.26 -13.72 -3.73
N VAL A 191 3.69 -12.89 -4.68
CA VAL A 191 4.59 -11.76 -4.40
C VAL A 191 3.97 -10.79 -3.39
N ARG A 192 2.66 -10.51 -3.48
CA ARG A 192 1.94 -9.64 -2.53
C ARG A 192 1.92 -10.17 -1.10
N VAL A 193 2.06 -11.48 -0.89
CA VAL A 193 2.17 -12.08 0.45
C VAL A 193 3.63 -12.23 0.89
N VAL A 194 4.50 -12.71 0.01
CA VAL A 194 5.91 -12.98 0.31
C VAL A 194 6.66 -11.69 0.65
N LEU A 195 6.39 -10.60 -0.05
CA LEU A 195 7.10 -9.33 0.15
C LEU A 195 6.89 -8.73 1.54
N PRO A 196 5.66 -8.62 2.10
CA PRO A 196 5.46 -8.23 3.49
C PRO A 196 6.16 -9.15 4.49
N LEU A 197 6.16 -10.46 4.26
CA LEU A 197 6.88 -11.41 5.12
C LEU A 197 8.40 -11.19 5.06
N ALA A 198 8.96 -10.91 3.89
CA ALA A 198 10.37 -10.57 3.74
C ALA A 198 10.72 -9.27 4.49
N VAL A 199 9.86 -8.26 4.43
CA VAL A 199 10.01 -7.03 5.24
C VAL A 199 9.94 -7.34 6.74
N LEU A 200 9.03 -8.22 7.16
CA LEU A 200 8.93 -8.65 8.56
C LEU A 200 10.21 -9.35 9.03
N VAL A 201 10.75 -10.26 8.23
CA VAL A 201 12.03 -10.94 8.52
C VAL A 201 13.16 -9.92 8.63
N TRP A 202 13.22 -8.95 7.72
CA TRP A 202 14.19 -7.86 7.80
C TRP A 202 14.02 -7.01 9.07
N LEU A 203 12.78 -6.68 9.46
CA LEU A 203 12.49 -5.95 10.70
C LEU A 203 12.93 -6.75 11.93
N VAL A 204 12.67 -8.06 11.96
CA VAL A 204 13.09 -8.97 13.04
C VAL A 204 14.62 -8.97 13.17
N ALA A 205 15.33 -9.09 12.06
CA ALA A 205 16.79 -9.10 12.03
C ALA A 205 17.38 -7.75 12.45
N ALA A 206 16.89 -6.65 11.87
CA ALA A 206 17.41 -5.30 12.10
C ALA A 206 17.18 -4.82 13.54
N HIS A 207 16.07 -5.20 14.18
CA HIS A 207 15.70 -4.74 15.53
C HIS A 207 15.88 -5.81 16.62
N ARG A 208 16.52 -6.94 16.29
CA ARG A 208 16.74 -8.07 17.20
C ARG A 208 15.45 -8.51 17.91
N LEU A 209 14.32 -8.48 17.20
CA LEU A 209 13.00 -8.84 17.73
C LEU A 209 12.83 -10.35 17.94
N GLY A 210 13.87 -11.14 17.69
CA GLY A 210 13.84 -12.61 17.79
C GLY A 210 13.36 -13.12 19.14
N ARG A 211 13.56 -12.38 20.25
CA ARG A 211 13.03 -12.77 21.57
C ARG A 211 11.52 -12.62 21.72
N ALA A 212 10.89 -11.77 20.90
CA ALA A 212 9.45 -11.49 20.93
C ALA A 212 8.72 -12.06 19.70
N TRP A 213 9.30 -13.06 19.03
CA TRP A 213 8.74 -13.68 17.83
C TRP A 213 7.30 -14.20 18.00
N PRO A 214 6.86 -14.75 19.17
CA PRO A 214 5.48 -15.22 19.30
C PRO A 214 4.47 -14.08 19.26
N MET A 215 4.80 -12.95 19.90
CA MET A 215 3.95 -11.75 19.90
C MET A 215 3.84 -11.15 18.51
N LEU A 216 4.96 -11.12 17.79
CA LEU A 216 5.03 -10.65 16.41
C LEU A 216 4.15 -11.51 15.49
N LEU A 217 4.27 -12.84 15.54
CA LEU A 217 3.44 -13.74 14.75
C LEU A 217 1.96 -13.63 15.11
N ALA A 218 1.63 -13.61 16.41
CA ALA A 218 0.24 -13.47 16.85
C ALA A 218 -0.38 -12.16 16.33
N ALA A 219 0.34 -11.05 16.41
CA ALA A 219 -0.12 -9.77 15.87
C ALA A 219 -0.22 -9.80 14.33
N THR A 220 0.72 -10.42 13.63
CA THR A 220 0.66 -10.58 12.17
C THR A 220 -0.55 -11.39 11.74
N VAL A 221 -0.78 -12.56 12.36
CA VAL A 221 -1.94 -13.40 12.04
C VAL A 221 -3.23 -12.67 12.34
N ALA A 222 -3.38 -12.09 13.54
CA ALA A 222 -4.58 -11.37 13.93
C ALA A 222 -4.89 -10.20 12.99
N ALA A 223 -3.89 -9.38 12.65
CA ALA A 223 -4.05 -8.24 11.76
C ALA A 223 -4.29 -8.65 10.30
N ALA A 224 -3.63 -9.72 9.82
CA ALA A 224 -3.90 -10.28 8.49
C ALA A 224 -5.33 -10.80 8.39
N THR A 225 -5.78 -11.60 9.37
CA THR A 225 -7.15 -12.11 9.40
C THR A 225 -8.17 -10.98 9.46
N ALA A 226 -7.98 -9.99 10.35
CA ALA A 226 -8.89 -8.85 10.44
C ALA A 226 -8.91 -8.02 9.14
N GLY A 227 -7.75 -7.79 8.51
CA GLY A 227 -7.65 -7.10 7.24
C GLY A 227 -8.31 -7.86 6.09
N THR A 228 -8.12 -9.19 6.02
CA THR A 228 -8.75 -10.04 5.00
C THR A 228 -10.28 -10.05 5.17
N LEU A 229 -10.79 -10.12 6.40
CA LEU A 229 -12.22 -10.01 6.68
C LEU A 229 -12.78 -8.64 6.28
N LEU A 230 -12.03 -7.56 6.50
CA LEU A 230 -12.42 -6.22 6.04
C LEU A 230 -12.51 -6.15 4.51
N TRP A 231 -11.56 -6.75 3.80
CA TRP A 231 -11.61 -6.86 2.33
C TRP A 231 -12.84 -7.63 1.85
N TYR A 232 -13.19 -8.74 2.51
CA TYR A 232 -14.43 -9.46 2.22
C TYR A 232 -15.67 -8.59 2.42
N ALA A 233 -15.75 -7.85 3.53
CA ALA A 233 -16.87 -6.97 3.79
C ALA A 233 -16.98 -5.85 2.74
N LEU A 234 -15.86 -5.29 2.31
CA LEU A 234 -15.82 -4.28 1.24
C LEU A 234 -16.24 -4.86 -0.12
N GLY A 235 -15.79 -6.07 -0.46
CA GLY A 235 -16.19 -6.76 -1.68
C GLY A 235 -17.70 -7.04 -1.74
N LEU A 236 -18.31 -7.40 -0.60
CA LEU A 236 -19.76 -7.57 -0.50
C LEU A 236 -20.54 -6.27 -0.76
N VAL A 237 -20.00 -5.13 -0.37
CA VAL A 237 -20.63 -3.81 -0.61
C VAL A 237 -20.50 -3.40 -2.08
N GLN A 238 -19.46 -3.82 -2.78
CA GLN A 238 -19.23 -3.50 -4.21
C GLN A 238 -19.97 -4.44 -5.17
N GLY A 239 -20.41 -5.61 -4.71
CA GLY A 239 -21.17 -6.59 -5.48
C GLY A 239 -22.70 -6.40 -5.46
N VAL A 240 -23.19 -5.29 -4.90
CA VAL A 240 -24.61 -4.85 -4.88
C VAL A 240 -24.75 -3.60 -5.75
#